data_AF-A0A8T4LU42-F1
#
_entry.id   AF-A0A8T4LU42-F1
#
_cell.length_a   1.000
_cell.length_b   1.000
_cell.length_c   1.000
_cell.angle_alpha   90.00
_cell.angle_beta   90.00
_cell.angle_gamma   90.00
#
_symmetry.space_group_name_H-M   'P 1'
#
loop_
_entity.id
_entity.type
_entity.pdbx_description
1 polymer ?
#
loop_
_entity_poly.entity_id
_entity_poly.type
_entity_poly.pdbx_seq_one_letter_code
_entity_poly.pdbx_strand_id
1 'polypeptide(L)'
;MRGYCLKADIKHYFEEVDNDILLEIIKRKIKDEKVICLIEKILGNNSVGKHSDKGMPLGNLTSQFFANIYLNELDYFVKHKLKAKYYIRYVDDFIILHNSKSQLKEWKNEINNFLKNGLKLELHPDKSKIISLSSGVDFVGFINFYYFKLLRKRNIKNIERKIKMFNEGLISKDKLLESFQGWKAYAKWADSYKFNKQF
;
A
#
# COMPACT_ATOMS: atom_id res chain seq x y z
N MET A 1 -22.05 -9.07 -13.96
CA MET A 1 -21.65 -9.20 -12.54
C MET A 1 -21.54 -7.83 -11.90
N ARG A 2 -22.29 -7.56 -10.81
CA ARG A 2 -22.14 -6.35 -10.01
C ARG A 2 -21.38 -6.72 -8.73
N GLY A 3 -20.12 -6.34 -8.66
CA GLY A 3 -19.27 -6.48 -7.49
C GLY A 3 -18.65 -5.15 -7.11
N TYR A 4 -18.28 -5.02 -5.85
CA TYR A 4 -17.72 -3.82 -5.25
C TYR A 4 -16.37 -4.13 -4.62
N CYS A 5 -15.54 -3.09 -4.50
CA CYS A 5 -14.25 -3.14 -3.82
C CYS A 5 -14.22 -2.06 -2.75
N LEU A 6 -13.95 -2.43 -1.51
CA LEU A 6 -13.41 -1.50 -0.52
C LEU A 6 -11.92 -1.38 -0.80
N LYS A 7 -11.48 -0.22 -1.29
CA LYS A 7 -10.07 0.16 -1.31
C LYS A 7 -9.78 0.97 -0.07
N ALA A 8 -8.73 0.63 0.66
CA ALA A 8 -8.34 1.30 1.89
C ALA A 8 -6.83 1.48 1.98
N ASP A 9 -6.41 2.60 2.56
CA ASP A 9 -5.01 3.02 2.73
C ASP A 9 -4.90 3.55 4.16
N ILE A 10 -3.80 3.26 4.86
CA ILE A 10 -3.59 3.71 6.24
C ILE A 10 -2.86 5.06 6.21
N LYS A 11 -3.37 6.02 6.98
CA LYS A 11 -2.83 7.38 7.03
C LYS A 11 -1.46 7.38 7.72
N HIS A 12 -0.44 8.00 7.10
CA HIS A 12 0.91 8.18 7.65
C HIS A 12 1.49 6.91 8.30
N TYR A 13 1.28 5.75 7.67
CA TYR A 13 1.44 4.46 8.33
C TYR A 13 2.78 4.29 9.08
N PHE A 14 3.92 4.51 8.41
CA PHE A 14 5.24 4.37 9.04
C PHE A 14 5.55 5.40 10.15
N GLU A 15 4.88 6.54 10.16
CA GLU A 15 5.03 7.59 11.17
C GLU A 15 4.12 7.34 12.39
N GLU A 16 3.01 6.62 12.20
CA GLU A 16 1.99 6.40 13.23
C GLU A 16 2.10 5.04 13.95
N VAL A 17 2.96 4.12 13.50
CA VAL A 17 3.13 2.85 14.21
C VAL A 17 3.62 3.08 15.63
N ASP A 18 2.92 2.50 16.59
CA ASP A 18 3.24 2.58 18.02
C ASP A 18 4.26 1.49 18.39
N ASN A 19 5.39 1.93 18.98
CA ASN A 19 6.51 1.04 19.28
C ASN A 19 6.16 0.05 20.41
N ASP A 20 5.36 0.45 21.39
CA ASP A 20 4.98 -0.41 22.50
C ASP A 20 4.08 -1.55 22.00
N ILE A 21 3.09 -1.23 21.18
CA ILE A 21 2.19 -2.23 20.58
C ILE A 21 2.99 -3.19 19.70
N LEU A 22 3.94 -2.68 18.90
CA LEU A 22 4.80 -3.53 18.07
C LEU A 22 5.62 -4.50 18.93
N LEU A 23 6.24 -3.99 20.00
CA LEU A 23 7.03 -4.80 20.92
C LEU A 23 6.18 -5.87 21.61
N GLU A 24 4.96 -5.53 22.04
CA GLU A 24 4.02 -6.50 22.59
C GLU A 24 3.70 -7.63 21.59
N ILE A 25 3.41 -7.28 20.33
CA ILE A 25 3.15 -8.27 19.27
C ILE A 25 4.35 -9.20 19.09
N ILE A 26 5.57 -8.65 19.03
CA ILE A 26 6.80 -9.44 18.87
C ILE A 26 7.04 -10.34 20.09
N LYS A 27 6.86 -9.84 21.31
CA LYS A 27 7.01 -10.57 22.58
C LYS A 27 6.03 -11.75 22.72
N ARG A 28 4.94 -11.79 21.95
CA ARG A 28 4.05 -12.97 21.87
C ARG A 28 4.72 -14.17 21.20
N LYS A 29 5.64 -13.95 20.27
CA LYS A 29 6.31 -15.00 19.50
C LYS A 29 7.77 -15.22 19.90
N ILE A 30 8.49 -14.17 20.26
CA ILE A 30 9.91 -14.21 20.63
C ILE A 30 10.02 -13.98 22.15
N LYS A 31 10.68 -14.91 22.85
CA LYS A 31 10.91 -14.85 24.31
C LYS A 31 12.35 -14.51 24.70
N ASP A 32 13.26 -14.46 23.73
CA ASP A 32 14.67 -14.13 23.98
C ASP A 32 14.84 -12.65 24.31
N GLU A 33 15.25 -12.36 25.55
CA GLU A 33 15.44 -11.00 26.06
C GLU A 33 16.53 -10.21 25.32
N LYS A 34 17.58 -10.88 24.81
CA LYS A 34 18.65 -10.20 24.06
C LYS A 34 18.15 -9.72 22.71
N VAL A 35 17.33 -10.53 22.04
CA VAL A 35 16.70 -10.16 20.77
C VAL A 35 15.72 -9.01 20.97
N ILE A 36 14.90 -9.08 22.01
CA ILE A 36 13.97 -7.99 22.36
C ILE A 36 14.73 -6.69 22.63
N CYS A 37 15.78 -6.73 23.45
CA CYS A 37 16.60 -5.55 23.76
C CYS A 37 17.24 -4.94 22.50
N LEU A 38 17.66 -5.79 21.54
CA LEU A 38 18.19 -5.32 20.26
C LEU A 38 17.11 -4.62 19.41
N ILE A 39 15.89 -5.17 19.36
CA ILE A 39 14.77 -4.56 18.63
C ILE A 39 14.39 -3.22 19.25
N GLU A 40 14.32 -3.14 20.59
CA GLU A 40 14.08 -1.88 21.32
C GLU A 40 15.12 -0.82 20.97
N LYS A 41 16.40 -1.19 20.89
CA LYS A 41 17.47 -0.27 20.45
C LYS A 41 17.32 0.18 19.00
N ILE A 42 16.91 -0.71 18.10
CA ILE A 42 16.70 -0.38 16.68
C ILE A 42 15.54 0.62 16.53
N LEU A 43 14.42 0.38 17.23
CA LEU A 43 13.24 1.26 17.21
C LEU A 43 13.53 2.59 17.92
N GLY A 44 14.34 2.57 18.98
CA GLY A 44 14.73 3.77 19.72
C GLY A 44 15.72 4.69 18.98
N ASN A 45 16.42 4.20 17.95
CA ASN A 45 17.41 4.99 17.21
C ASN A 45 16.79 5.83 16.07
N ASN A 46 15.51 6.19 16.19
CA ASN A 46 14.80 6.97 15.20
C ASN A 46 15.36 8.39 15.11
N SER A 47 16.00 8.71 13.99
CA SER A 47 16.64 10.00 13.71
C SER A 47 15.65 11.13 13.41
N VAL A 48 14.34 10.89 13.53
CA VAL A 48 13.31 11.91 13.36
C VAL A 48 13.12 12.56 14.73
N GLY A 49 13.86 13.64 14.96
CA GLY A 49 13.95 14.36 16.23
C GLY A 49 12.62 14.50 16.96
N LYS A 50 12.41 13.64 17.96
CA LYS A 50 11.63 13.80 19.19
C LYS A 50 11.65 12.43 19.88
N HIS A 51 11.66 12.43 21.20
CA HIS A 51 11.23 11.29 22.00
C HIS A 51 9.74 11.02 21.69
N SER A 52 9.45 10.40 20.55
CA SER A 52 8.11 9.97 20.19
C SER A 52 8.06 8.45 20.25
N ASP A 53 7.16 7.93 21.07
CA ASP A 53 6.83 6.50 21.17
C ASP A 53 6.15 5.96 19.88
N LYS A 54 6.14 6.77 18.82
CA LYS A 54 5.55 6.53 17.52
C LYS A 54 6.58 6.67 16.41
N GLY A 55 6.40 5.84 15.40
CA GLY A 55 7.11 5.87 14.14
C GLY A 55 8.23 4.84 14.05
N MET A 56 8.55 4.47 12.82
CA MET A 56 9.69 3.61 12.48
C MET A 56 10.72 4.38 11.66
N PRO A 57 12.01 3.99 11.71
CA PRO A 57 13.03 4.67 10.94
C PRO A 57 12.80 4.37 9.45
N LEU A 58 12.51 5.41 8.65
CA LEU A 58 12.29 5.27 7.21
C LEU A 58 13.59 4.86 6.51
N GLY A 59 13.51 3.84 5.65
CA GLY A 59 14.65 3.41 4.82
C GLY A 59 15.47 2.22 5.37
N ASN A 60 15.11 1.67 6.54
CA ASN A 60 15.71 0.42 7.03
C ASN A 60 14.85 -0.80 6.63
N LEU A 61 15.50 -1.90 6.21
CA LEU A 61 14.85 -3.17 5.91
C LEU A 61 14.04 -3.70 7.11
N THR A 62 14.55 -3.49 8.33
CA THR A 62 13.87 -3.91 9.56
C THR A 62 12.52 -3.22 9.73
N SER A 63 12.41 -1.94 9.38
CA SER A 63 11.16 -1.18 9.47
C SER A 63 10.08 -1.72 8.53
N GLN A 64 10.46 -2.14 7.32
CA GLN A 64 9.50 -2.77 6.39
C GLN A 64 9.01 -4.12 6.92
N PHE A 65 9.90 -4.88 7.56
CA PHE A 65 9.55 -6.15 8.17
C PHE A 65 8.64 -5.97 9.39
N PHE A 66 8.98 -5.05 10.29
CA PHE A 66 8.18 -4.72 11.47
C PHE A 66 6.81 -4.17 11.10
N ALA A 67 6.71 -3.35 10.05
CA ALA A 67 5.44 -2.94 9.48
C ALA A 67 4.54 -4.14 9.13
N ASN A 68 5.08 -5.15 8.45
CA ASN A 68 4.31 -6.34 8.11
C ASN A 68 3.88 -7.14 9.35
N ILE A 69 4.73 -7.24 10.38
CA ILE A 69 4.35 -7.86 11.66
C ILE A 69 3.21 -7.09 12.32
N TYR A 70 3.27 -5.77 12.32
CA TYR A 70 2.26 -4.92 12.93
C TYR A 70 0.88 -5.10 12.27
N LEU A 71 0.83 -5.03 10.94
CA LEU A 71 -0.43 -5.19 10.19
C LEU A 71 -0.88 -6.64 10.03
N ASN A 72 -0.08 -7.62 10.43
CA ASN A 72 -0.55 -9.00 10.51
C ASN A 72 -1.73 -9.14 11.49
N GLU A 73 -1.81 -8.31 12.55
CA GLU A 73 -2.99 -8.29 13.44
C GLU A 73 -4.27 -7.89 12.67
N LEU A 74 -4.17 -6.96 11.72
CA LEU A 74 -5.28 -6.61 10.82
C LEU A 74 -5.64 -7.78 9.91
N ASP A 75 -4.64 -8.47 9.34
CA ASP A 75 -4.87 -9.63 8.47
C ASP A 75 -5.65 -10.72 9.23
N TYR A 76 -5.23 -11.01 10.46
CA TYR A 76 -5.93 -11.96 11.33
C TYR A 76 -7.37 -11.52 11.61
N PHE A 77 -7.60 -10.25 11.94
CA PHE A 77 -8.94 -9.71 12.16
C PHE A 77 -9.83 -9.89 10.92
N VAL A 78 -9.35 -9.47 9.75
CA VAL A 78 -10.13 -9.53 8.49
C VAL A 78 -10.42 -10.98 8.07
N LYS A 79 -9.43 -11.88 8.21
CA LYS A 79 -9.60 -13.28 7.77
C LYS A 79 -10.37 -14.15 8.75
N HIS A 80 -10.17 -13.97 10.06
CA HIS A 80 -10.79 -14.85 11.07
C HIS A 80 -12.06 -14.29 11.69
N LYS A 81 -12.17 -12.97 11.88
CA LYS A 81 -13.37 -12.33 12.44
C LYS A 81 -14.36 -11.98 11.34
N LEU A 82 -13.96 -11.14 10.38
CA LEU A 82 -14.84 -10.70 9.30
C LEU A 82 -15.09 -11.81 8.26
N LYS A 83 -14.18 -12.79 8.18
CA LYS A 83 -14.20 -13.89 7.19
C LYS A 83 -14.28 -13.38 5.76
N ALA A 84 -13.64 -12.23 5.49
CA ALA A 84 -13.59 -11.67 4.15
C ALA A 84 -12.82 -12.61 3.22
N LYS A 85 -13.54 -13.20 2.25
CA LYS A 85 -12.98 -14.20 1.34
C LYS A 85 -11.87 -13.61 0.47
N TYR A 86 -12.16 -12.50 -0.20
CA TYR A 86 -11.27 -11.84 -1.14
C TYR A 86 -10.64 -10.60 -0.52
N TYR A 87 -9.60 -10.81 0.27
CA TYR A 87 -8.80 -9.78 0.91
C TYR A 87 -7.37 -9.83 0.36
N ILE A 88 -6.85 -8.68 -0.07
CA ILE A 88 -5.50 -8.55 -0.62
C ILE A 88 -4.88 -7.29 0.00
N ARG A 89 -3.66 -7.42 0.54
CA ARG A 89 -2.91 -6.31 1.14
C ARG A 89 -1.53 -6.18 0.49
N TYR A 90 -1.10 -4.95 0.28
CA TYR A 90 0.25 -4.58 -0.13
C TYR A 90 0.73 -3.44 0.77
N VAL A 91 1.56 -3.78 1.76
CA VAL A 91 1.99 -2.85 2.83
C VAL A 91 0.77 -2.27 3.55
N ASP A 92 0.48 -0.98 3.36
CA ASP A 92 -0.60 -0.20 3.96
C ASP A 92 -1.83 -0.04 3.04
N ASP A 93 -1.71 -0.31 1.74
CA ASP A 93 -2.82 -0.33 0.78
C ASP A 93 -3.44 -1.73 0.74
N PHE A 94 -4.75 -1.84 0.94
CA PHE A 94 -5.47 -3.11 0.86
C PHE A 94 -6.83 -2.97 0.19
N ILE A 95 -7.29 -4.10 -0.34
CA ILE A 95 -8.59 -4.21 -1.00
C ILE A 95 -9.38 -5.39 -0.46
N ILE A 96 -10.70 -5.19 -0.32
CA ILE A 96 -11.66 -6.26 -0.03
C ILE A 96 -12.74 -6.26 -1.10
N LEU A 97 -12.96 -7.41 -1.73
CA LEU A 97 -13.97 -7.58 -2.78
C LEU A 97 -15.22 -8.25 -2.22
N HIS A 98 -16.39 -7.71 -2.53
CA HIS A 98 -17.66 -8.28 -2.12
C HIS A 98 -18.81 -7.86 -3.04
N ASN A 99 -19.87 -8.66 -3.10
CA ASN A 99 -21.04 -8.37 -3.93
C ASN A 99 -21.99 -7.35 -3.30
N SER A 100 -21.95 -7.19 -1.97
CA SER A 100 -22.74 -6.22 -1.24
C SER A 100 -21.92 -4.98 -0.83
N LYS A 101 -22.38 -3.81 -1.28
CA LYS A 101 -21.84 -2.51 -0.87
C LYS A 101 -22.10 -2.20 0.61
N SER A 102 -23.23 -2.65 1.17
CA SER A 102 -23.55 -2.43 2.59
C SER A 102 -22.56 -3.19 3.49
N GLN A 103 -22.28 -4.45 3.16
CA GLN A 103 -21.30 -5.26 3.91
C GLN A 103 -19.91 -4.63 3.90
N LEU A 104 -19.48 -4.07 2.77
CA LEU A 104 -18.19 -3.37 2.69
C LEU A 104 -18.17 -2.09 3.54
N LYS A 105 -19.32 -1.43 3.72
CA LYS A 105 -19.45 -0.25 4.58
C LYS A 105 -19.37 -0.65 6.06
N GLU A 106 -20.02 -1.75 6.44
CA GLU A 106 -19.92 -2.34 7.78
C GLU A 106 -18.48 -2.74 8.09
N TRP A 107 -17.85 -3.55 7.22
CA TRP A 107 -16.46 -3.96 7.39
C TRP A 107 -15.50 -2.77 7.42
N LYS A 108 -15.72 -1.73 6.60
CA LYS A 108 -14.90 -0.51 6.67
C LYS A 108 -14.95 0.12 8.07
N ASN A 109 -16.13 0.19 8.69
CA ASN A 109 -16.30 0.76 10.03
C ASN A 109 -15.67 -0.14 11.09
N GLU A 110 -15.89 -1.45 11.03
CA GLU A 110 -15.28 -2.42 11.95
C GLU A 110 -13.75 -2.40 11.87
N ILE A 111 -13.19 -2.38 10.66
CA ILE A 111 -11.74 -2.26 10.44
C ILE A 111 -11.21 -0.94 11.01
N ASN A 112 -11.89 0.17 10.75
CA ASN A 112 -11.46 1.47 11.27
C ASN A 112 -11.48 1.51 12.81
N ASN A 113 -12.47 0.90 13.44
CA ASN A 113 -12.54 0.79 14.90
C ASN A 113 -11.44 -0.13 15.46
N PHE A 114 -11.19 -1.27 14.79
CA PHE A 114 -10.10 -2.17 15.16
C PHE A 114 -8.74 -1.48 15.06
N LEU A 115 -8.48 -0.77 13.96
CA LEU A 115 -7.24 -0.03 13.75
C LEU A 115 -7.04 1.04 14.82
N LYS A 116 -8.08 1.84 15.12
CA LYS A 116 -8.00 2.91 16.12
C LYS A 116 -7.78 2.37 17.54
N ASN A 117 -8.56 1.38 17.95
CA ASN A 117 -8.56 0.90 19.33
C ASN A 117 -7.46 -0.12 19.61
N GLY A 118 -7.14 -0.97 18.63
CA GLY A 118 -6.16 -2.06 18.80
C GLY A 118 -4.75 -1.67 18.39
N LEU A 119 -4.61 -0.85 17.34
CA LEU A 119 -3.31 -0.54 16.73
C LEU A 119 -2.99 0.96 16.74
N LYS A 120 -3.86 1.83 17.30
CA LYS A 120 -3.73 3.29 17.27
C LYS A 120 -3.49 3.88 15.85
N LEU A 121 -4.01 3.21 14.83
CA LEU A 121 -3.92 3.61 13.42
C LEU A 121 -5.26 4.12 12.90
N GLU A 122 -5.22 4.90 11.82
CA GLU A 122 -6.42 5.39 11.14
C GLU A 122 -6.39 5.14 9.63
N LEU A 123 -7.57 4.85 9.07
CA LEU A 123 -7.72 4.82 7.62
C LEU A 123 -7.64 6.23 7.04
N HIS A 124 -6.97 6.36 5.90
CA HIS A 124 -6.92 7.60 5.15
C HIS A 124 -8.32 7.98 4.64
N PRO A 125 -8.86 9.16 4.98
CA PRO A 125 -10.25 9.52 4.69
C PRO A 125 -10.56 9.56 3.19
N ASP A 126 -9.69 10.20 2.40
CA ASP A 126 -9.94 10.41 0.96
C ASP A 126 -9.57 9.21 0.08
N LYS A 127 -8.56 8.44 0.47
CA LYS A 127 -8.10 7.28 -0.29
C LYS A 127 -8.92 6.02 0.01
N SER A 128 -9.55 5.94 1.19
CA SER A 128 -10.33 4.77 1.61
C SER A 128 -11.79 4.87 1.18
N LYS A 129 -12.15 4.19 0.10
CA LYS A 129 -13.46 4.30 -0.55
C LYS A 129 -13.98 2.97 -1.08
N ILE A 130 -15.31 2.87 -1.16
CA ILE A 130 -15.98 1.75 -1.80
C ILE A 130 -16.30 2.13 -3.25
N ILE A 131 -15.78 1.36 -4.20
CA ILE A 131 -15.93 1.59 -5.63
C ILE A 131 -16.58 0.38 -6.31
N SER A 132 -17.23 0.62 -7.45
CA SER A 132 -17.71 -0.47 -8.30
C SER A 132 -16.53 -1.08 -9.06
N LEU A 133 -16.49 -2.41 -9.15
CA LEU A 133 -15.47 -3.10 -9.95
C LEU A 133 -15.57 -2.77 -11.45
N SER A 134 -16.75 -2.37 -11.92
CA SER A 134 -16.93 -1.90 -13.31
C SER A 134 -16.18 -0.61 -13.62
N SER A 135 -15.88 0.20 -12.59
CA SER A 135 -15.15 1.47 -12.75
C SER A 135 -13.63 1.29 -12.77
N GLY A 136 -13.14 0.07 -12.54
CA GLY A 136 -11.72 -0.23 -12.39
C GLY A 136 -11.20 0.10 -10.99
N VAL A 137 -10.31 -0.75 -10.49
CA VAL A 137 -9.70 -0.62 -9.16
C VAL A 137 -8.23 -0.22 -9.34
N ASP A 138 -7.90 1.02 -8.99
CA ASP A 138 -6.52 1.48 -8.94
C ASP A 138 -5.80 0.79 -7.76
N PHE A 139 -4.90 -0.15 -8.03
CA PHE A 139 -4.18 -0.92 -7.00
C PHE A 139 -2.82 -1.39 -7.54
N VAL A 140 -1.77 -1.29 -6.71
CA VAL A 140 -0.38 -1.72 -6.98
C VAL A 140 0.10 -1.32 -8.40
N GLY A 141 -0.13 -0.06 -8.76
CA GLY A 141 0.39 0.54 -9.99
C GLY A 141 -0.56 0.50 -11.21
N PHE A 142 -1.56 -0.37 -11.22
CA PHE A 142 -2.45 -0.55 -12.37
C PHE A 142 -3.90 -0.18 -12.03
N ILE A 143 -4.69 0.10 -13.06
CA ILE A 143 -6.15 0.17 -12.96
C ILE A 143 -6.69 -1.19 -13.40
N ASN A 144 -7.16 -1.98 -12.43
CA ASN A 144 -7.56 -3.37 -12.63
C ASN A 144 -9.06 -3.47 -12.92
N PHE A 145 -9.42 -4.11 -14.03
CA PHE A 145 -10.79 -4.49 -14.37
C PHE A 145 -10.92 -6.02 -14.31
N TYR A 146 -12.13 -6.54 -14.53
CA TYR A 146 -12.40 -7.99 -14.49
C TYR A 146 -11.54 -8.81 -15.46
N TYR A 147 -11.30 -8.30 -16.67
CA TYR A 147 -10.66 -9.06 -17.76
C TYR A 147 -9.38 -8.42 -18.28
N PHE A 148 -9.04 -7.22 -17.82
CA PHE A 148 -7.89 -6.48 -18.31
C PHE A 148 -7.41 -5.47 -17.26
N LYS A 149 -6.19 -4.96 -17.41
CA LYS A 149 -5.64 -3.91 -16.57
C LYS A 149 -4.96 -2.83 -17.39
N LEU A 150 -5.17 -1.57 -17.00
CA LEU A 150 -4.65 -0.40 -17.70
C LEU A 150 -3.53 0.28 -16.91
N LEU A 151 -2.70 1.04 -17.63
CA LEU A 151 -1.72 1.93 -17.01
C LEU A 151 -2.39 3.15 -16.39
N ARG A 152 -1.86 3.59 -15.23
CA ARG A 152 -2.25 4.87 -14.63
C ARG A 152 -1.92 6.02 -15.57
N LYS A 153 -2.87 6.94 -15.77
CA LYS A 153 -2.67 8.16 -16.59
C LYS A 153 -1.44 8.97 -16.17
N ARG A 154 -1.12 9.01 -14.87
CA ARG A 154 0.09 9.68 -14.36
C ARG A 154 1.37 9.08 -14.94
N ASN A 155 1.47 7.75 -15.04
CA ASN A 155 2.65 7.09 -15.60
C ASN A 155 2.81 7.38 -17.09
N ILE A 156 1.70 7.42 -17.83
CA ILE A 156 1.67 7.81 -19.24
C ILE A 156 2.13 9.27 -19.39
N LYS A 157 1.53 10.20 -18.64
CA LYS A 157 1.90 11.63 -18.68
C LYS A 157 3.37 11.87 -18.31
N ASN A 158 3.93 11.08 -17.40
CA ASN A 158 5.33 11.20 -17.03
C ASN A 158 6.27 10.85 -18.19
N ILE A 159 5.98 9.79 -18.96
CA ILE A 159 6.82 9.43 -20.12
C ILE A 159 6.63 10.42 -21.27
N GLU A 160 5.40 10.90 -21.52
CA GLU A 160 5.11 11.95 -22.49
C GLU A 160 5.89 13.24 -22.20
N ARG A 161 5.97 13.65 -20.92
CA ARG A 161 6.78 14.79 -20.49
C ARG A 161 8.27 14.60 -20.77
N LYS A 162 8.82 13.40 -20.52
CA LYS A 162 10.23 13.11 -20.82
C LYS A 162 10.52 13.18 -22.32
N ILE A 163 9.60 12.65 -23.15
CA ILE A 163 9.72 12.76 -24.61
C ILE A 163 9.70 14.23 -25.06
N LYS A 164 8.80 15.05 -24.48
CA LYS A 164 8.77 16.48 -24.77
C LYS A 164 10.08 17.18 -24.40
N MET A 165 10.61 16.92 -23.20
CA MET A 165 11.90 17.48 -22.76
C MET A 165 13.06 17.07 -23.68
N PHE A 166 13.03 15.85 -24.22
CA PHE A 166 14.03 15.41 -25.20
C PHE A 166 13.91 16.20 -26.52
N ASN A 167 12.69 16.39 -27.03
CA ASN A 167 12.45 17.17 -28.23
C ASN A 167 12.86 18.65 -28.06
N GLU A 168 12.78 19.18 -26.84
CA GLU A 168 13.23 20.52 -26.46
C GLU A 168 14.75 20.60 -26.17
N GLY A 169 15.48 19.49 -26.28
CA GLY A 169 16.93 19.43 -26.03
C GLY A 169 17.34 19.49 -24.56
N LEU A 170 16.39 19.39 -23.63
CA LEU A 170 16.62 19.51 -22.17
C LEU A 170 17.20 18.24 -21.55
N ILE A 171 17.09 17.09 -22.23
CA ILE A 171 17.66 15.81 -21.78
C ILE A 171 18.36 15.09 -22.93
N SER A 172 19.38 14.30 -22.61
CA SER A 172 20.05 13.44 -23.58
C SER A 172 19.20 12.24 -23.96
N LYS A 173 19.50 11.66 -25.14
CA LYS A 173 18.87 10.42 -25.62
C LYS A 173 19.06 9.26 -24.63
N ASP A 174 20.22 9.16 -24.00
CA ASP A 174 20.51 8.08 -23.05
C ASP A 174 19.62 8.15 -21.81
N LYS A 175 19.44 9.36 -21.24
CA LYS A 175 18.52 9.58 -20.11
C LYS A 175 17.07 9.25 -20.45
N LEU A 176 16.65 9.52 -21.69
CA LEU A 176 15.33 9.12 -22.17
C LEU A 176 15.22 7.59 -22.28
N LEU A 177 16.23 6.92 -22.86
CA LEU A 177 16.25 5.47 -23.05
C LEU A 177 16.21 4.71 -21.73
N GLU A 178 17.00 5.11 -20.72
CA GLU A 178 16.96 4.50 -19.38
C GLU A 178 15.55 4.55 -18.78
N SER A 179 14.92 5.73 -18.87
CA SER A 179 13.56 5.95 -18.37
C SER A 179 12.52 5.14 -19.15
N PHE A 180 12.70 5.05 -20.47
CA PHE A 180 11.78 4.39 -21.39
C PHE A 180 11.85 2.87 -21.27
N GLN A 181 13.03 2.29 -21.07
CA GLN A 181 13.19 0.85 -20.86
C GLN A 181 12.46 0.37 -19.62
N GLY A 182 12.63 1.07 -18.48
CA GLY A 182 11.89 0.77 -17.26
C GLY A 182 10.37 0.90 -17.44
N TRP A 183 9.93 1.96 -18.13
CA TRP A 183 8.52 2.15 -18.44
C TRP A 183 7.97 1.06 -19.37
N LYS A 184 8.71 0.64 -20.40
CA LYS A 184 8.30 -0.41 -21.35
C LYS A 184 8.16 -1.76 -20.65
N ALA A 185 9.10 -2.11 -19.76
CA ALA A 185 9.03 -3.32 -18.96
C ALA A 185 7.78 -3.32 -18.06
N TYR A 186 7.46 -2.18 -17.46
CA TYR A 186 6.24 -1.99 -16.67
C TYR A 186 4.96 -2.05 -17.52
N ALA A 187 4.97 -1.37 -18.67
CA ALA A 187 3.85 -1.27 -19.60
C ALA A 187 3.47 -2.62 -20.22
N LYS A 188 4.45 -3.51 -20.43
CA LYS A 188 4.23 -4.88 -20.91
C LYS A 188 3.23 -5.66 -20.07
N TRP A 189 3.17 -5.36 -18.77
CA TRP A 189 2.23 -6.04 -17.89
C TRP A 189 0.80 -5.56 -18.08
N ALA A 190 0.55 -4.36 -18.60
CA ALA A 190 -0.81 -3.85 -18.83
C ALA A 190 -1.37 -4.28 -20.19
N ASP A 191 -2.70 -4.45 -20.26
CA ASP A 191 -3.44 -4.66 -21.49
C ASP A 191 -3.44 -3.37 -22.31
N SER A 192 -2.34 -3.18 -23.02
CA SER A 192 -2.00 -1.98 -23.79
C SER A 192 -2.34 -2.17 -25.27
N TYR A 193 -3.34 -2.98 -25.60
CA TYR A 193 -3.77 -3.27 -26.97
C TYR A 193 -4.14 -2.01 -27.77
N LYS A 194 -4.58 -0.93 -27.12
CA LYS A 194 -4.82 0.38 -27.74
C LYS A 194 -3.59 1.32 -27.75
N PHE A 195 -2.61 1.11 -26.87
CA PHE A 195 -1.42 1.97 -26.76
C PHE A 195 -0.28 1.51 -27.68
N ASN A 196 -0.15 0.21 -27.95
CA ASN A 196 0.89 -0.36 -28.82
C ASN A 196 0.64 -0.12 -30.33
N LYS A 197 -0.46 0.55 -30.71
CA LYS A 197 -0.76 0.91 -32.12
C LYS A 197 -0.40 2.36 -32.46
N GLN A 198 0.01 3.19 -31.50
CA GLN A 198 0.30 4.61 -31.70
C GLN A 198 1.80 4.96 -31.59
N PHE A 199 2.67 3.96 -31.42
CA PHE A 199 4.13 4.10 -31.43
C PHE A 199 4.76 3.07 -32.35
#